data_AF-A0A2C9KQQ4-F1
#
_entry.id   AF-A0A2C9KQQ4-F1
#
_cell.length_a   1.000
_cell.length_b   1.000
_cell.length_c   1.000
_cell.angle_alpha   90.00
_cell.angle_beta   90.00
_cell.angle_gamma   90.00
#
_symmetry.space_group_name_H-M   'P 1'
#
loop_
_entity.id
_entity.type
_entity.pdbx_description
1 polymer ?
#
loop_
_entity_poly.entity_id
_entity_poly.type
_entity_poly.pdbx_seq_one_letter_code
_entity_poly.pdbx_strand_id
1 'polypeptide(L)'
;MNDFNDDKIAFFFYQAMFASTATTIVAGAVSERCEFIAYLIYSFFLTAFIYPVVTHWGWTTQGWLYLGYDFDINGLMETIRYQDYGGSGLVHLVGGTSAFIATCFLGPRLGRFHKETGTVINIRGHSVASRDTKARIVASMKERRANKKLREEAGLSAIDLTNE
;
A
#
# COMPACT_ATOMS: atom_id res chain seq x y z
N MET A 1 -33.81 -17.07 -6.72
CA MET A 1 -32.55 -16.63 -7.34
C MET A 1 -32.38 -15.13 -7.09
N ASN A 2 -32.30 -14.71 -5.83
CA ASN A 2 -32.11 -13.31 -5.37
C ASN A 2 -31.59 -13.33 -3.92
N ASP A 3 -30.54 -14.12 -3.67
CA ASP A 3 -29.93 -14.28 -2.33
C ASP A 3 -28.50 -13.74 -2.29
N PHE A 4 -28.18 -12.83 -3.21
CA PHE A 4 -26.99 -12.01 -3.08
C PHE A 4 -27.26 -10.98 -1.97
N ASN A 5 -26.95 -11.37 -0.74
CA ASN A 5 -26.96 -10.45 0.39
C ASN A 5 -26.05 -9.25 0.06
N ASP A 6 -26.60 -8.03 0.07
CA ASP A 6 -25.89 -6.80 -0.33
C ASP A 6 -24.56 -6.64 0.43
N ASP A 7 -24.52 -7.08 1.69
CA ASP A 7 -23.32 -7.08 2.53
C ASP A 7 -22.18 -7.93 1.95
N LYS A 8 -22.50 -9.09 1.36
CA LYS A 8 -21.50 -9.99 0.76
C LYS A 8 -20.94 -9.40 -0.53
N ILE A 9 -21.79 -8.75 -1.33
CA ILE A 9 -21.35 -8.03 -2.54
C ILE A 9 -20.44 -6.87 -2.13
N ALA A 10 -20.85 -6.07 -1.14
CA ALA A 10 -20.06 -4.94 -0.65
C ALA A 10 -18.69 -5.41 -0.13
N PHE A 11 -18.65 -6.49 0.66
CA PHE A 11 -17.40 -7.08 1.15
C PHE A 11 -16.51 -7.62 0.02
N PHE A 12 -17.12 -8.25 -0.99
CA PHE A 12 -16.39 -8.70 -2.18
C PHE A 12 -15.73 -7.53 -2.91
N PHE A 13 -16.47 -6.45 -3.19
CA PHE A 13 -15.91 -5.26 -3.85
C PHE A 13 -14.82 -4.60 -3.00
N TYR A 14 -15.02 -4.52 -1.68
CA TYR A 14 -14.01 -4.04 -0.75
C TYR A 14 -12.70 -4.82 -0.91
N GLN A 15 -12.75 -6.15 -0.84
CA GLN A 15 -11.56 -7.00 -1.00
C GLN A 15 -10.98 -6.97 -2.42
N ALA A 16 -11.82 -6.89 -3.45
CA ALA A 16 -11.37 -6.78 -4.83
C ALA A 16 -10.57 -5.49 -5.07
N MET A 17 -10.94 -4.38 -4.41
CA MET A 17 -10.19 -3.11 -4.51
C MET A 17 -8.81 -3.22 -3.84
N PHE A 18 -8.69 -3.93 -2.72
CA PHE A 18 -7.39 -4.18 -2.10
C PHE A 18 -6.51 -5.12 -2.94
N ALA A 19 -7.09 -6.19 -3.51
CA ALA A 19 -6.39 -7.07 -4.45
C ALA A 19 -5.85 -6.28 -5.68
N SER A 20 -6.70 -5.40 -6.23
CA SER A 20 -6.32 -4.50 -7.32
C SER A 20 -5.21 -3.54 -6.90
N THR A 21 -5.27 -3.01 -5.68
CA THR A 21 -4.22 -2.14 -5.11
C THR A 21 -2.87 -2.86 -5.02
N ALA A 22 -2.83 -4.10 -4.51
CA ALA A 22 -1.60 -4.90 -4.47
C ALA A 22 -1.00 -5.12 -5.87
N THR A 23 -1.86 -5.33 -6.88
CA THR A 23 -1.45 -5.56 -8.27
C THR A 23 -0.90 -4.30 -8.94
N THR A 24 -1.54 -3.16 -8.71
CA THR A 24 -1.11 -1.88 -9.30
C THR A 24 0.22 -1.38 -8.73
N ILE A 25 0.59 -1.77 -7.50
CA ILE A 25 1.95 -1.55 -6.97
C ILE A 25 3.00 -2.22 -7.86
N VAL A 26 2.76 -3.47 -8.27
CA VAL A 26 3.68 -4.19 -9.15
C VAL A 26 3.75 -3.52 -10.53
N ALA A 27 2.60 -3.12 -11.07
CA ALA A 27 2.51 -2.42 -12.36
C ALA A 27 3.44 -1.19 -12.42
N GLY A 28 3.45 -0.39 -11.35
CA GLY A 28 4.32 0.79 -11.26
C GLY A 28 5.81 0.43 -11.25
N ALA A 29 6.19 -0.66 -10.58
CA ALA A 29 7.60 -1.07 -10.44
C ALA A 29 8.19 -1.66 -11.73
N VAL A 30 7.38 -2.43 -12.47
CA VAL A 30 7.80 -3.10 -13.71
C VAL A 30 7.53 -2.27 -14.97
N SER A 31 6.94 -1.09 -14.81
CA SER A 31 6.65 -0.16 -15.91
C SER A 31 7.85 0.10 -16.84
N GLU A 32 7.54 0.45 -18.09
CA GLU A 32 8.46 0.79 -19.20
C GLU A 32 9.19 -0.40 -19.87
N ARG A 33 9.33 -1.55 -19.19
CA ARG A 33 10.15 -2.68 -19.69
C ARG A 33 9.53 -4.07 -19.52
N CYS A 34 8.31 -4.16 -19.00
CA CYS A 34 7.57 -5.41 -18.89
C CYS A 34 6.68 -5.62 -20.13
N GLU A 35 6.71 -6.82 -20.68
CA GLU A 35 5.74 -7.29 -21.68
C GLU A 35 4.32 -7.27 -21.11
N PHE A 36 3.36 -6.76 -21.88
CA PHE A 36 1.98 -6.61 -21.42
C PHE A 36 1.33 -7.96 -21.05
N ILE A 37 1.59 -9.00 -21.86
CA ILE A 37 1.06 -10.35 -21.60
C ILE A 37 1.64 -10.93 -20.30
N ALA A 38 2.95 -10.75 -20.08
CA ALA A 38 3.60 -11.19 -18.85
C ALA A 38 2.99 -10.50 -17.62
N TYR A 39 2.69 -9.22 -17.72
CA TYR A 39 2.01 -8.47 -16.66
C TYR A 39 0.58 -8.98 -16.40
N LEU A 40 -0.20 -9.31 -17.43
CA LEU A 40 -1.55 -9.86 -17.24
C LEU A 40 -1.54 -11.21 -16.52
N ILE A 41 -0.66 -12.11 -16.94
CA ILE A 41 -0.51 -13.43 -16.31
C ILE A 41 -0.08 -13.25 -14.85
N TYR A 42 0.90 -12.39 -14.61
CA TYR A 42 1.37 -12.09 -13.26
C TYR A 42 0.25 -11.53 -12.37
N SER A 43 -0.52 -10.58 -12.90
CA SER A 43 -1.65 -9.95 -12.19
C SER A 43 -2.73 -10.98 -11.84
N PHE A 44 -3.02 -11.91 -12.74
CA PHE A 44 -3.94 -13.01 -12.48
C PHE A 44 -3.44 -13.89 -11.33
N PHE A 45 -2.17 -14.30 -11.34
CA PHE A 45 -1.63 -15.12 -10.24
C PHE A 45 -1.60 -14.40 -8.90
N LEU A 46 -1.24 -13.12 -8.90
CA LEU A 46 -1.20 -12.31 -7.69
C LEU A 46 -2.59 -12.14 -7.08
N THR A 47 -3.62 -11.87 -7.89
CA THR A 47 -4.99 -11.63 -7.42
C THR A 47 -5.77 -12.91 -7.13
N ALA A 48 -5.58 -13.98 -7.90
CA ALA A 48 -6.37 -15.21 -7.77
C ALA A 48 -5.77 -16.21 -6.77
N PHE A 49 -4.46 -16.19 -6.54
CA PHE A 49 -3.79 -17.17 -5.69
C PHE A 49 -3.06 -16.55 -4.51
N ILE A 50 -2.15 -15.60 -4.75
CA ILE A 50 -1.30 -15.06 -3.68
C ILE A 50 -2.13 -14.23 -2.70
N TYR A 51 -2.88 -13.25 -3.20
CA TYR A 51 -3.67 -12.34 -2.37
C TYR A 51 -4.74 -13.06 -1.52
N PRO A 52 -5.56 -13.98 -2.05
CA PRO A 52 -6.57 -14.67 -1.25
C PRO A 52 -5.95 -15.54 -0.15
N VAL A 53 -4.81 -16.18 -0.42
CA VAL A 53 -4.10 -16.99 0.59
C VAL A 53 -3.57 -16.11 1.72
N VAL A 54 -2.90 -15.01 1.38
CA VAL A 54 -2.30 -14.13 2.40
C VAL A 54 -3.38 -13.41 3.22
N THR A 55 -4.44 -12.94 2.57
CA THR A 55 -5.58 -12.34 3.28
C THR A 55 -6.33 -13.34 4.16
N HIS A 56 -6.40 -14.61 3.75
CA HIS A 56 -6.95 -15.65 4.60
C HIS A 56 -6.14 -15.80 5.90
N TRP A 57 -4.81 -15.71 5.84
CA TRP A 57 -3.96 -15.83 7.03
C TRP A 57 -4.25 -14.76 8.08
N GLY A 58 -4.35 -13.48 7.69
CA GLY A 58 -4.40 -12.36 8.63
C GLY A 58 -5.76 -11.68 8.82
N TRP A 59 -6.71 -11.83 7.89
CA TRP A 59 -8.02 -11.14 7.93
C TRP A 59 -9.23 -12.07 8.04
N THR A 60 -9.03 -13.39 7.96
CA THR A 60 -10.12 -14.35 8.23
C THR A 60 -10.03 -14.85 9.66
N THR A 61 -11.17 -15.12 10.30
CA THR A 61 -11.23 -15.64 11.67
C THR A 61 -10.58 -17.01 11.86
N GLN A 62 -10.41 -17.75 10.76
CA GLN A 62 -9.75 -19.06 10.70
C GLN A 62 -8.27 -18.95 10.30
N GLY A 63 -7.79 -17.74 10.01
CA GLY A 63 -6.42 -17.48 9.62
C GLY A 63 -5.45 -17.66 10.78
N TRP A 64 -4.32 -18.31 10.55
CA TRP A 64 -3.34 -18.57 11.61
C TRP A 64 -2.71 -17.29 12.18
N LEU A 65 -2.49 -16.25 11.36
CA LEU A 65 -2.00 -14.94 11.84
C LEU A 65 -3.07 -14.22 12.66
N TYR A 66 -4.34 -14.37 12.28
CA TYR A 66 -5.47 -13.80 13.03
C TYR A 66 -5.65 -14.48 14.39
N LEU A 67 -5.57 -15.82 14.44
CA LEU A 67 -5.66 -16.60 15.67
C LEU A 67 -4.51 -16.28 16.63
N GLY A 68 -3.31 -16.10 16.07
CA GLY A 68 -2.11 -15.78 16.84
C GLY A 68 -1.47 -17.01 17.46
N TYR A 69 -0.43 -16.76 18.27
CA TYR A 69 0.29 -17.81 18.99
C TYR A 69 0.50 -17.37 20.45
N ASP A 70 0.41 -18.34 21.36
CA ASP A 70 0.59 -18.10 22.79
C ASP A 70 2.08 -18.07 23.14
N PHE A 71 2.52 -16.96 23.73
CA PHE A 71 3.88 -16.76 24.20
C PHE A 71 3.88 -16.60 25.72
N ASP A 72 4.89 -17.21 26.36
CA ASP A 72 5.22 -16.91 27.75
C ASP A 72 6.00 -15.60 27.81
N ILE A 73 5.41 -14.58 28.43
CA ILE A 73 6.04 -13.30 28.68
C ILE A 73 6.11 -13.10 30.19
N ASN A 74 7.30 -13.33 30.75
CA ASN A 74 7.59 -13.17 32.18
C ASN A 74 6.69 -14.01 33.13
N GLY A 75 6.34 -15.23 32.72
CA GLY A 75 5.50 -16.14 33.50
C GLY A 75 4.00 -15.94 33.31
N LEU A 76 3.60 -15.04 32.40
CA LEU A 76 2.21 -14.84 31.99
C LEU A 76 2.03 -15.34 30.55
N MET A 77 1.02 -16.19 30.33
CA MET A 77 0.68 -16.63 28.98
C MET A 77 -0.11 -15.53 28.26
N GLU A 78 0.42 -15.01 27.16
CA GLU A 78 -0.24 -14.00 26.32
C GLU A 78 -0.34 -14.48 24.87
N THR A 79 -1.54 -14.37 24.28
CA THR A 79 -1.76 -14.65 22.85
C THR A 79 -1.37 -13.43 22.02
N ILE A 80 -0.33 -13.53 21.21
CA ILE A 80 0.07 -12.47 20.27
C ILE A 80 -0.60 -12.70 18.93
N ARG A 81 -1.33 -11.68 18.45
CA ARG A 81 -2.06 -11.71 17.18
C ARG A 81 -1.51 -10.72 16.18
N TYR A 82 -1.60 -11.06 14.91
CA TYR A 82 -1.30 -10.13 13.83
C TYR A 82 -2.40 -9.08 13.70
N GLN A 83 -2.01 -7.81 13.64
CA GLN A 83 -2.94 -6.69 13.49
C GLN A 83 -2.59 -5.86 12.27
N ASP A 84 -3.44 -5.93 11.24
CA ASP A 84 -3.38 -5.08 10.07
C ASP A 84 -4.79 -4.57 9.78
N TYR A 85 -5.03 -3.27 9.90
CA TYR A 85 -6.36 -2.69 9.65
C TYR A 85 -6.50 -2.10 8.24
N GLY A 86 -5.38 -1.65 7.67
CA GLY A 86 -5.33 -0.87 6.44
C GLY A 86 -4.64 -1.56 5.27
N GLY A 87 -4.16 -2.78 5.46
CA GLY A 87 -3.43 -3.55 4.46
C GLY A 87 -1.95 -3.19 4.38
N SER A 88 -1.32 -2.68 5.45
CA SER A 88 0.10 -2.34 5.43
C SER A 88 0.99 -3.57 5.16
N GLY A 89 0.61 -4.73 5.69
CA GLY A 89 1.27 -5.99 5.41
C GLY A 89 0.60 -6.73 4.25
N LEU A 90 -0.68 -7.06 4.40
CA LEU A 90 -1.35 -7.98 3.47
C LEU A 90 -1.53 -7.41 2.05
N VAL A 91 -1.46 -6.08 1.89
CA VAL A 91 -1.62 -5.40 0.59
C VAL A 91 -0.30 -4.76 0.17
N HIS A 92 0.22 -3.83 0.97
CA HIS A 92 1.39 -3.03 0.60
C HIS A 92 2.70 -3.81 0.67
N LEU A 93 2.95 -4.58 1.73
CA LEU A 93 4.15 -5.41 1.83
C LEU A 93 4.11 -6.55 0.81
N VAL A 94 2.97 -7.25 0.68
CA VAL A 94 2.81 -8.30 -0.34
C VAL A 94 3.05 -7.74 -1.74
N GLY A 95 2.38 -6.65 -2.10
CA GLY A 95 2.57 -5.99 -3.40
C GLY A 95 4.00 -5.47 -3.59
N GLY A 96 4.62 -4.92 -2.54
CA GLY A 96 5.99 -4.42 -2.55
C GLY A 96 7.04 -5.52 -2.72
N THR A 97 6.93 -6.63 -1.99
CA THR A 97 7.84 -7.77 -2.12
C THR A 97 7.66 -8.48 -3.47
N SER A 98 6.41 -8.61 -3.92
CA SER A 98 6.07 -9.14 -5.24
C SER A 98 6.68 -8.28 -6.35
N ALA A 99 6.56 -6.95 -6.24
CA ALA A 99 7.17 -5.98 -7.14
C ALA A 99 8.70 -6.06 -7.11
N PHE A 100 9.29 -6.15 -5.93
CA PHE A 100 10.73 -6.27 -5.75
C PHE A 100 11.27 -7.49 -6.50
N ILE A 101 10.71 -8.67 -6.22
CA ILE A 101 11.09 -9.92 -6.89
C ILE A 101 10.92 -9.80 -8.41
N ALA A 102 9.78 -9.30 -8.88
CA ALA A 102 9.52 -9.10 -10.30
C ALA A 102 10.57 -8.18 -10.96
N THR A 103 10.93 -7.08 -10.30
CA THR A 103 11.97 -6.16 -10.81
C THR A 103 13.38 -6.74 -10.75
N CYS A 104 13.69 -7.63 -9.80
CA CYS A 104 14.96 -8.34 -9.76
C CYS A 104 15.13 -9.24 -10.99
N PHE A 105 14.08 -9.97 -11.39
CA PHE A 105 14.11 -10.78 -12.61
C PHE A 105 14.15 -9.94 -13.89
N LEU A 106 13.41 -8.84 -13.92
CA LEU A 106 13.34 -7.97 -15.11
C LEU A 106 14.60 -7.11 -15.29
N GLY A 107 15.35 -6.88 -14.22
CA GLY A 107 16.55 -6.06 -14.22
C GLY A 107 16.28 -4.55 -14.21
N PRO A 108 17.36 -3.74 -14.25
CA PRO A 108 17.28 -2.29 -14.20
C PRO A 108 16.76 -1.71 -15.51
N ARG A 109 16.20 -0.49 -15.44
CA ARG A 109 15.78 0.25 -16.63
C ARG A 109 16.99 0.64 -17.47
N LEU A 110 16.80 0.64 -18.80
CA LEU A 110 17.83 1.11 -19.73
C LEU A 110 18.20 2.56 -19.40
N GLY A 111 19.50 2.85 -19.32
CA GLY A 111 20.00 4.17 -18.97
C GLY A 111 19.86 4.56 -17.50
N ARG A 112 19.43 3.66 -16.61
CA ARG A 112 19.35 3.93 -15.16
C ARG A 112 20.72 3.95 -14.47
N PHE A 113 21.67 3.16 -14.94
CA PHE A 113 23.00 3.03 -14.37
C PHE A 113 24.05 3.28 -15.47
N HIS A 114 25.08 4.06 -15.15
CA HIS A 114 26.20 4.27 -16.05
C HIS A 114 26.96 2.95 -16.24
N LYS A 115 27.18 2.54 -17.50
CA LYS A 115 27.73 1.20 -17.82
C LYS A 115 29.13 0.96 -17.22
N GLU A 116 29.94 2.01 -17.14
CA GLU A 116 31.34 1.90 -16.72
C GLU A 116 31.55 2.18 -15.22
N THR A 117 30.75 3.08 -14.64
CA THR A 117 30.96 3.57 -13.27
C THR A 117 29.89 3.10 -12.29
N GLY A 118 28.81 2.48 -12.78
CA GLY A 118 27.69 2.01 -11.96
C GLY A 118 26.88 3.13 -11.30
N THR A 119 27.19 4.40 -11.59
CA THR A 119 26.53 5.53 -10.96
C THR A 119 25.06 5.63 -11.38
N VAL A 120 24.22 6.03 -10.44
CA VAL A 120 22.77 6.16 -10.69
C VAL A 120 22.51 7.41 -11.51
N ILE A 121 21.89 7.22 -12.68
CA ILE A 121 21.43 8.31 -13.54
C ILE A 121 19.96 8.60 -13.18
N ASN A 122 19.66 9.86 -12.87
CA ASN A 122 18.31 10.27 -12.53
C ASN A 122 17.43 10.36 -13.79
N ILE A 123 16.47 9.45 -13.90
CA ILE A 123 15.47 9.48 -14.97
C ILE A 123 14.38 10.49 -14.56
N ARG A 124 14.36 11.63 -15.25
CA ARG A 124 13.38 12.70 -14.99
C ARG A 124 11.99 12.25 -15.41
N GLY A 125 10.98 12.50 -14.58
CA GLY A 125 9.59 12.22 -14.92
C GLY A 125 9.09 13.05 -16.10
N HIS A 126 8.31 12.44 -17.00
CA HIS A 126 7.84 13.06 -18.24
C HIS A 126 6.71 14.08 -18.06
N SER A 127 6.11 14.18 -16.87
CA SER A 127 5.10 15.20 -16.54
C SER A 127 5.45 15.94 -15.26
N VAL A 128 5.84 17.21 -15.40
CA VAL A 128 6.16 18.11 -14.28
C VAL A 128 4.91 18.44 -13.47
N ALA A 129 3.75 18.60 -14.13
CA ALA A 129 2.47 18.88 -13.48
C ALA A 129 2.06 17.77 -12.48
N SER A 130 2.28 16.50 -12.83
CA SER A 130 1.99 15.37 -11.92
C SER A 130 2.90 15.35 -10.68
N ARG A 131 4.17 15.75 -10.86
CA ARG A 131 5.17 15.80 -9.78
C ARG A 131 4.92 16.96 -8.83
N ASP A 132 4.65 18.13 -9.38
CA ASP A 132 4.50 19.36 -8.62
C ASP A 132 3.15 19.41 -7.89
N THR A 133 2.09 18.85 -8.46
CA THR A 133 0.79 18.75 -7.77
C THR A 133 0.89 17.91 -6.50
N LYS A 134 1.55 16.73 -6.56
CA LYS A 134 1.81 15.91 -5.35
C LYS A 134 2.67 16.66 -4.34
N ALA A 135 3.75 17.30 -4.78
CA ALA A 135 4.65 18.02 -3.89
C ALA A 135 3.95 19.20 -3.20
N ARG A 136 3.14 19.98 -3.93
CA ARG A 136 2.38 21.12 -3.42
C ARG A 136 1.30 20.70 -2.43
N ILE A 137 0.59 19.59 -2.68
CA ILE A 137 -0.40 19.06 -1.74
C ILE A 137 0.27 18.65 -0.43
N VAL A 138 1.41 17.96 -0.50
CA VAL A 138 2.16 17.54 0.70
C VAL A 138 2.72 18.74 1.46
N ALA A 139 3.26 19.74 0.76
CA ALA A 139 3.71 20.99 1.38
C ALA A 139 2.56 21.73 2.07
N SER A 140 1.41 21.86 1.40
CA SER A 140 0.20 22.46 1.96
C SER A 140 -0.31 21.71 3.19
N MET A 141 -0.24 20.37 3.20
CA MET A 141 -0.60 19.56 4.37
C MET A 141 0.36 19.77 5.55
N LYS A 142 1.67 19.90 5.28
CA LYS A 142 2.66 20.22 6.31
C LYS A 142 2.43 21.62 6.90
N GLU A 143 2.19 22.62 6.06
CA GLU A 143 1.82 23.97 6.50
C GLU A 143 0.54 23.99 7.32
N ARG A 144 -0.51 23.29 6.87
CA ARG A 144 -1.77 23.18 7.62
C ARG A 144 -1.59 22.50 8.98
N ARG A 145 -0.74 21.47 9.07
CA ARG A 145 -0.40 20.82 10.35
C ARG A 145 0.43 21.72 11.26
N ALA A 146 1.39 22.48 10.72
CA ALA A 146 2.17 23.44 11.48
C ALA A 146 1.27 24.56 12.03
N ASN A 147 0.41 25.14 11.19
CA ASN A 147 -0.56 26.15 11.61
C ASN A 147 -1.57 25.64 12.63
N LYS A 148 -1.98 24.36 12.55
CA LYS A 148 -2.85 23.76 13.56
C LYS A 148 -2.18 23.68 14.93
N LYS A 149 -0.91 23.22 14.98
CA LYS A 149 -0.13 23.20 16.23
C LYS A 149 0.07 24.59 16.82
N LEU A 150 0.41 25.58 15.98
CA LEU A 150 0.55 26.97 16.43
C LEU A 150 -0.76 27.52 17.02
N ARG A 151 -1.93 27.13 16.49
CA ARG A 151 -3.24 27.56 17.01
C ARG A 151 -3.61 26.86 18.32
N GLU A 152 -3.23 25.60 18.47
CA GLU A 152 -3.39 24.84 19.72
C GLU A 152 -2.47 25.41 20.82
N GLU A 153 -1.22 25.75 20.50
CA GLU A 153 -0.27 26.40 21.41
C GLU A 153 -0.70 27.83 21.78
N ALA A 154 -1.35 28.55 20.87
CA ALA A 154 -1.91 29.89 21.12
C ALA A 154 -3.25 29.87 21.88
N GLY A 155 -3.77 28.69 22.25
CA GLY A 155 -5.04 28.57 22.98
C GLY A 155 -6.29 29.02 22.22
N LEU A 156 -6.18 29.19 20.89
CA LEU A 156 -7.24 29.77 20.06
C LEU A 156 -8.21 28.67 19.61
N SER A 157 -9.34 28.52 20.31
CA SER A 157 -10.41 27.60 19.87
C SER A 157 -11.15 28.20 18.67
N ALA A 158 -11.68 27.36 17.77
CA ALA A 158 -12.37 27.81 16.55
C ALA A 158 -13.62 28.68 16.79
N ILE A 159 -14.04 28.85 18.05
CA ILE A 159 -15.23 29.60 18.49
C ILE A 159 -14.99 31.13 18.46
N ASP A 160 -13.74 31.59 18.51
CA ASP A 160 -13.43 33.04 18.55
C ASP A 160 -13.47 33.76 17.20
N LEU A 161 -13.67 33.04 16.08
CA LEU A 161 -13.66 33.62 14.71
C LEU A 161 -15.05 33.77 14.08
N THR A 162 -16.12 33.41 14.79
CA THR A 162 -17.51 33.57 14.31
C THR A 162 -18.30 34.64 15.07
N ASN A 163 -17.65 35.39 15.97
CA ASN A 163 -18.23 36.49 16.71
C ASN A 163 -17.65 37.84 16.22
N GLU A 164 -17.88 38.16 14.95
CA GLU A 164 -18.00 39.53 14.45
C GLU A 164 -19.19 39.60 13.48
#